data_AF-A0A2A4TU47-F1
#
_entry.id   AF-A0A2A4TU47-F1
#
_cell.length_a   1.000
_cell.length_b   1.000
_cell.length_c   1.000
_cell.angle_alpha   90.00
_cell.angle_beta   90.00
_cell.angle_gamma   90.00
#
_symmetry.space_group_name_H-M   'P 1'
#
loop_
_entity.id
_entity.type
_entity.pdbx_description
1 polymer ?
#
loop_
_entity_poly.entity_id
_entity_poly.type
_entity_poly.pdbx_seq_one_letter_code
_entity_poly.pdbx_strand_id
1 'polypeptide(L)'
;MNTIEYLDTVKSRYKWVSDYKLSKEIGLSQSRMSNYRCGRSEMDEDMCLKVAKLLKISEAGVLIDIVAERTKSEKASKILNRTAKKLIGNICLVIVTIAISCTSLYPIDAMAKIYNSSGVQCILCKIKETLIYDYKIHRTSFFNSFFTNRTFTTT
;
A
#
# COMPACT_ATOMS: atom_id res chain seq x y z
N MET A 1 3.90 -2.66 -8.69
CA MET A 1 4.32 -4.08 -8.67
C MET A 1 3.72 -4.78 -9.88
N ASN A 2 4.16 -6.00 -10.17
CA ASN A 2 3.57 -6.87 -11.19
C ASN A 2 2.98 -8.17 -10.57
N THR A 3 2.35 -8.99 -11.42
CA THR A 3 1.73 -10.27 -11.04
C THR A 3 2.67 -11.18 -10.24
N ILE A 4 3.92 -11.36 -10.71
CA ILE A 4 4.90 -12.27 -10.10
C ILE A 4 5.32 -11.76 -8.73
N GLU A 5 5.64 -10.47 -8.63
CA GLU A 5 6.04 -9.81 -7.38
C GLU A 5 4.96 -9.93 -6.30
N TYR A 6 3.68 -9.80 -6.67
CA TYR A 6 2.58 -9.98 -5.73
C TYR A 6 2.51 -11.41 -5.18
N LEU A 7 2.63 -12.41 -6.05
CA LEU A 7 2.64 -13.82 -5.65
C LEU A 7 3.82 -14.15 -4.74
N ASP A 8 5.01 -13.62 -5.04
CA ASP A 8 6.20 -13.81 -4.20
C ASP A 8 6.10 -13.08 -2.87
N THR A 9 5.45 -11.92 -2.84
CA THR A 9 5.18 -11.19 -1.60
C THR A 9 4.22 -11.97 -0.70
N VAL A 10 3.17 -12.57 -1.26
CA VAL A 10 2.27 -13.47 -0.51
C VAL A 10 3.05 -14.65 0.05
N LYS A 11 3.80 -15.33 -0.81
CA LYS A 11 4.61 -16.49 -0.45
C LYS A 11 5.57 -16.17 0.69
N SER A 12 6.24 -15.03 0.62
CA SER A 12 7.17 -14.54 1.64
C SER A 12 6.49 -14.23 2.96
N ARG A 13 5.30 -13.59 2.93
CA ARG A 13 4.53 -13.25 4.14
C ARG A 13 4.13 -14.50 4.92
N TYR A 14 3.65 -15.53 4.23
CA TYR A 14 3.19 -16.77 4.85
C TYR A 14 4.30 -17.84 4.97
N LYS A 15 5.54 -17.49 4.58
CA LYS A 15 6.71 -18.38 4.59
C LYS A 15 6.47 -19.70 3.86
N TRP A 16 5.74 -19.66 2.74
CA TRP A 16 5.49 -20.85 1.93
C TRP A 16 6.67 -21.12 1.02
N VAL A 17 7.13 -22.37 0.96
CA VAL A 17 8.25 -22.76 0.09
C VAL A 17 7.77 -23.11 -1.32
N SER A 18 6.58 -23.69 -1.43
CA SER A 18 6.05 -24.23 -2.68
C SER A 18 4.91 -23.39 -3.25
N ASP A 19 4.96 -23.16 -4.57
CA ASP A 19 3.90 -22.51 -5.33
C ASP A 19 2.63 -23.40 -5.39
N TYR A 20 2.78 -24.71 -5.18
CA TYR A 20 1.66 -25.63 -5.02
C TYR A 20 0.83 -25.30 -3.77
N LYS A 21 1.49 -24.94 -2.66
CA LYS A 21 0.79 -24.53 -1.44
C LYS A 21 0.07 -23.20 -1.66
N LEU A 22 0.76 -22.23 -2.26
CA LEU A 22 0.18 -20.92 -2.62
C LEU A 22 -1.10 -21.06 -3.47
N SER A 23 -1.05 -21.88 -4.52
CA SER A 23 -2.19 -22.11 -5.41
C SER A 23 -3.35 -22.81 -4.69
N LYS A 24 -3.10 -23.78 -3.81
CA LYS A 24 -4.17 -24.40 -2.99
C LYS A 24 -4.85 -23.40 -2.07
N GLU A 25 -4.09 -22.58 -1.37
CA GLU A 25 -4.62 -21.62 -0.40
C GLU A 25 -5.43 -20.50 -1.07
N ILE A 26 -5.04 -20.07 -2.27
CA ILE A 26 -5.76 -19.04 -3.03
C ILE A 26 -6.93 -19.63 -3.86
N GLY A 27 -6.94 -20.95 -4.06
CA GLY A 27 -7.93 -21.66 -4.87
C GLY A 27 -7.69 -21.51 -6.38
N LEU A 28 -6.43 -21.58 -6.81
CA LEU A 28 -5.99 -21.47 -8.20
C LEU A 28 -5.53 -22.84 -8.74
N SER A 29 -5.77 -23.11 -10.02
CA SER A 29 -5.22 -24.32 -10.66
C SER A 29 -3.70 -24.22 -10.83
N GLN A 30 -3.01 -25.37 -10.84
CA GLN A 30 -1.56 -25.41 -11.08
C GLN A 30 -1.19 -24.88 -12.47
N SER A 31 -2.02 -25.14 -13.48
CA SER A 31 -1.80 -24.63 -14.84
C SER A 31 -1.80 -23.10 -14.89
N ARG A 32 -2.75 -22.48 -14.18
CA ARG A 32 -2.85 -21.02 -14.08
C ARG A 32 -1.68 -20.43 -13.30
N MET A 33 -1.24 -21.10 -12.23
CA MET A 33 -0.04 -20.69 -11.48
C MET A 33 1.20 -20.72 -12.37
N SER A 34 1.37 -21.80 -13.15
CA SER A 34 2.46 -21.91 -14.11
C SER A 34 2.41 -20.81 -15.16
N ASN A 35 1.24 -20.47 -15.69
CA ASN A 35 1.11 -19.39 -16.67
C ASN A 35 1.50 -18.02 -16.08
N TYR A 36 1.15 -17.75 -14.83
CA TYR A 36 1.59 -16.54 -14.10
C TYR A 36 3.10 -16.52 -13.93
N ARG A 37 3.71 -17.63 -13.50
CA ARG A 37 5.18 -17.74 -13.34
C ARG A 37 5.94 -17.60 -14.65
N CYS A 38 5.37 -18.06 -15.76
CA CYS A 38 5.96 -17.92 -17.09
C CYS A 38 5.64 -16.58 -17.77
N GLY A 39 4.90 -15.67 -17.12
CA GLY A 39 4.50 -14.39 -17.72
C GLY A 39 3.58 -14.52 -18.93
N ARG A 40 2.86 -15.64 -19.07
CA ARG A 40 1.95 -15.89 -20.20
C ARG A 40 0.56 -15.30 -19.98
N SER A 41 0.24 -14.93 -18.74
CA SER A 41 -1.03 -14.32 -18.36
C SER A 41 -0.84 -13.50 -17.09
N GLU A 42 -1.63 -12.45 -16.93
CA GLU A 42 -1.67 -11.63 -15.71
C GLU A 42 -2.82 -12.04 -14.77
N MET A 43 -2.83 -11.49 -13.57
CA MET A 43 -3.91 -11.72 -12.60
C MET A 43 -5.25 -11.17 -13.10
N ASP A 44 -6.34 -11.84 -12.78
CA ASP A 44 -7.70 -11.31 -12.97
C ASP A 44 -8.09 -10.41 -11.79
N GLU A 45 -9.16 -9.65 -11.96
CA GLU A 45 -9.68 -8.72 -10.95
C GLU A 45 -10.04 -9.44 -9.64
N ASP A 46 -10.72 -10.59 -9.70
CA ASP A 46 -11.04 -11.41 -8.53
C ASP A 46 -9.79 -11.90 -7.79
N MET A 47 -8.73 -12.23 -8.55
CA MET A 47 -7.46 -12.66 -7.98
C MET A 47 -6.72 -11.50 -7.33
N CYS A 48 -6.81 -10.29 -7.90
CA CYS A 48 -6.28 -9.07 -7.28
C CYS A 48 -6.92 -8.84 -5.91
N LEU A 49 -8.25 -8.97 -5.80
CA LEU A 49 -8.98 -8.82 -4.54
C LEU A 49 -8.56 -9.86 -3.49
N LYS A 50 -8.43 -11.14 -3.90
CA LYS A 50 -7.96 -12.20 -2.99
C LYS A 50 -6.54 -11.93 -2.49
N VAL A 51 -5.63 -11.56 -3.38
CA VAL A 51 -4.23 -11.26 -3.02
C VAL A 51 -4.14 -10.01 -2.15
N ALA A 52 -4.89 -8.95 -2.46
CA ALA A 52 -4.97 -7.76 -1.63
C ALA A 52 -5.43 -8.08 -0.21
N LYS A 53 -6.45 -8.93 -0.05
CA LYS A 53 -6.93 -9.41 1.26
C LYS A 53 -5.87 -10.20 2.02
N LEU A 54 -5.18 -11.12 1.36
CA LEU A 54 -4.08 -11.89 1.98
C LEU A 54 -2.90 -11.00 2.41
N LEU A 55 -2.63 -9.95 1.62
CA LEU A 55 -1.59 -8.96 1.89
C LEU A 55 -2.06 -7.80 2.77
N LYS A 56 -3.35 -7.71 3.13
CA LYS A 56 -3.93 -6.59 3.89
C LYS A 56 -3.51 -5.22 3.33
N ILE A 57 -3.47 -5.10 2.01
CA ILE A 57 -3.15 -3.86 1.27
C ILE A 57 -4.39 -3.36 0.53
N SER A 58 -4.30 -2.15 -0.02
CA SER A 58 -5.39 -1.56 -0.81
C SER A 58 -5.72 -2.41 -2.04
N GLU A 59 -6.97 -2.87 -2.14
CA GLU A 59 -7.52 -3.59 -3.30
C GLU A 59 -7.40 -2.77 -4.58
N ALA A 60 -7.68 -1.45 -4.48
CA ALA A 60 -7.56 -0.52 -5.61
C ALA A 60 -6.11 -0.38 -6.09
N GLY A 61 -5.13 -0.39 -5.17
CA GLY A 61 -3.71 -0.31 -5.53
C GLY A 61 -3.26 -1.52 -6.35
N VAL A 62 -3.60 -2.73 -5.89
CA VAL A 62 -3.29 -3.98 -6.61
C VAL A 62 -3.94 -4.00 -7.99
N LEU A 63 -5.21 -3.60 -8.08
CA LEU A 63 -5.92 -3.57 -9.35
C LEU A 63 -5.29 -2.60 -10.35
N ILE A 64 -4.91 -1.39 -9.91
CA ILE A 64 -4.25 -0.40 -10.77
C ILE A 64 -2.91 -0.93 -11.29
N ASP A 65 -2.12 -1.57 -10.43
CA ASP A 65 -0.83 -2.15 -10.78
C ASP A 65 -0.97 -3.23 -11.87
N ILE A 66 -1.94 -4.15 -11.71
CA ILE A 66 -2.19 -5.22 -12.69
C ILE A 66 -2.79 -4.69 -14.00
N VAL A 67 -3.69 -3.70 -13.95
CA VAL A 67 -4.20 -3.05 -15.16
C VAL A 67 -3.08 -2.31 -15.88
N ALA A 68 -2.17 -1.67 -15.14
CA ALA A 68 -1.00 -1.00 -15.72
C ALA A 68 -0.01 -1.99 -16.36
N GLU A 69 0.13 -3.20 -15.81
CA GLU A 69 0.91 -4.31 -16.38
C GLU A 69 0.28 -4.82 -17.69
N ARG A 70 -1.04 -5.09 -17.69
CA ARG A 70 -1.77 -5.60 -18.86
C ARG A 70 -1.84 -4.59 -20.03
N THR A 71 -1.71 -3.30 -19.73
CA THR A 71 -1.86 -2.24 -20.72
C THR A 71 -0.61 -2.09 -21.60
N LYS A 72 -0.72 -2.49 -22.88
CA LYS A 72 0.38 -2.39 -23.86
C LYS A 72 0.80 -0.95 -24.20
N SER A 73 -0.10 0.01 -24.05
CA SER A 73 0.17 1.42 -24.33
C SER A 73 0.90 2.08 -23.16
N GLU A 74 2.16 2.45 -23.37
CA GLU A 74 2.99 3.11 -22.35
C GLU A 74 2.37 4.42 -21.85
N LYS A 75 1.65 5.16 -22.72
CA LYS A 75 0.96 6.40 -22.36
C LYS A 75 -0.16 6.13 -21.35
N ALA A 76 -0.98 5.11 -21.60
CA ALA A 76 -2.10 4.76 -20.74
C ALA A 76 -1.63 4.25 -19.37
N SER A 77 -0.61 3.39 -19.34
CA SER A 77 0.01 2.91 -18.09
C SER A 77 0.58 4.06 -17.24
N LYS A 78 1.23 5.05 -17.87
CA LYS A 78 1.71 6.26 -17.17
C LYS A 78 0.57 7.10 -16.58
N ILE A 79 -0.57 7.21 -17.26
CA ILE A 79 -1.72 7.98 -16.76
C ILE A 79 -2.32 7.31 -15.53
N LEU A 80 -2.54 5.99 -15.55
CA LEU A 80 -3.06 5.22 -14.41
C LEU A 80 -2.19 5.38 -13.16
N ASN A 81 -0.88 5.24 -13.32
CA ASN A 81 0.06 5.41 -12.21
C ASN A 81 0.09 6.86 -11.68
N ARG A 82 -0.11 7.85 -12.54
CA ARG A 82 -0.17 9.26 -12.14
C ARG A 82 -1.47 9.58 -11.40
N THR A 83 -2.62 9.07 -11.83
CA THR A 83 -3.90 9.32 -11.15
C THR A 83 -3.91 8.73 -9.76
N ALA A 84 -3.39 7.50 -9.59
CA ALA A 84 -3.24 6.87 -8.28
C ALA A 84 -2.40 7.73 -7.30
N LYS A 85 -1.23 8.21 -7.75
CA LYS A 85 -0.33 9.04 -6.92
C LYS A 85 -0.95 10.39 -6.53
N LYS A 86 -1.67 11.05 -7.45
CA LYS A 86 -2.30 12.34 -7.19
C LYS A 86 -3.38 12.24 -6.10
N LEU A 87 -4.15 11.16 -6.08
CA LEU A 87 -5.19 10.93 -5.07
C LEU A 87 -4.58 10.81 -3.66
N ILE A 88 -3.53 10.01 -3.51
CA ILE A 88 -2.84 9.84 -2.22
C ILE A 88 -2.23 11.16 -1.73
N GLY A 89 -1.60 11.93 -2.64
CA GLY A 89 -1.01 13.24 -2.32
C GLY A 89 -2.06 14.24 -1.80
N ASN A 90 -3.21 14.33 -2.47
CA ASN A 90 -4.27 15.25 -2.08
C ASN A 90 -4.90 14.88 -0.73
N ILE A 91 -5.13 13.58 -0.47
CA ILE A 91 -5.68 13.12 0.82
C ILE A 91 -4.70 13.46 1.97
N CYS A 92 -3.40 13.26 1.76
CA CYS A 92 -2.40 13.58 2.76
C CYS A 92 -2.40 15.07 3.14
N LEU A 93 -2.53 15.95 2.13
CA LEU A 93 -2.66 17.39 2.36
C LEU A 93 -3.88 17.73 3.23
N VAL A 94 -5.04 17.15 2.91
CA VAL A 94 -6.29 17.38 3.65
C VAL A 94 -6.17 16.91 5.10
N ILE A 95 -5.55 15.76 5.35
CA ILE A 95 -5.34 15.26 6.72
C ILE A 95 -4.42 16.20 7.51
N VAL A 96 -3.34 16.68 6.90
CA VAL A 96 -2.39 17.61 7.53
C VAL A 96 -3.06 18.94 7.85
N THR A 97 -3.86 19.49 6.93
CA THR A 97 -4.57 20.75 7.19
C THR A 97 -5.59 20.60 8.30
N ILE A 98 -6.38 19.52 8.30
CA ILE A 98 -7.33 19.24 9.39
C ILE A 98 -6.60 19.12 10.73
N ALA A 99 -5.47 18.41 10.80
CA ALA A 99 -4.71 18.26 12.02
C ALA A 99 -4.18 19.61 12.57
N ILE A 100 -3.68 20.47 11.69
CA ILE A 100 -3.18 21.80 12.08
C ILE A 100 -4.33 22.70 12.55
N SER A 101 -5.44 22.75 11.81
CA SER A 101 -6.64 23.51 12.19
C SER A 101 -7.26 23.01 13.50
N CYS A 102 -7.11 21.72 13.80
CA CYS A 102 -7.56 21.13 15.05
C CYS A 102 -6.75 21.71 16.22
N THR A 103 -5.42 21.81 16.12
CA THR A 103 -4.57 22.29 17.24
C THR A 103 -4.81 23.73 17.69
N SER A 104 -5.41 24.59 16.85
CA SER A 104 -5.74 25.96 17.24
C SER A 104 -7.07 26.08 18.02
N LEU A 105 -7.94 25.07 17.94
CA LEU A 105 -9.27 25.10 18.56
C LEU A 105 -9.31 24.41 19.93
N TYR A 106 -8.34 23.56 20.24
CA TYR A 106 -8.27 22.84 21.50
C TYR A 106 -6.82 22.88 22.02
N PRO A 107 -6.59 23.25 23.29
CA PRO A 107 -5.26 23.20 23.88
C PRO A 107 -4.70 21.76 23.86
N ILE A 108 -3.37 21.65 23.74
CA ILE A 108 -2.62 20.42 23.47
C ILE A 108 -2.87 19.36 24.56
N ASP A 109 -3.15 19.82 25.77
CA ASP A 109 -3.48 19.08 26.98
C ASP A 109 -4.88 18.42 26.92
N ALA A 110 -5.86 19.01 26.20
CA ALA A 110 -7.15 18.37 25.92
C ALA A 110 -7.03 17.29 24.84
N MET A 111 -6.15 17.50 23.85
CA MET A 111 -5.86 16.52 22.80
C MET A 111 -5.23 15.23 23.34
N ALA A 112 -4.34 15.34 24.34
CA ALA A 112 -3.75 14.18 25.01
C ALA A 112 -4.81 13.29 25.65
N LYS A 113 -5.89 13.86 26.20
CA LYS A 113 -6.97 13.10 26.83
C LYS A 113 -7.87 12.40 25.80
N ILE A 114 -8.15 13.03 24.67
CA ILE A 114 -8.95 12.43 23.57
C ILE A 114 -8.16 11.33 22.84
N TYR A 115 -6.85 11.54 22.64
CA TYR A 115 -5.97 10.55 22.01
C TYR A 115 -5.86 9.25 22.83
N ASN A 116 -5.80 9.37 24.17
CA ASN A 116 -5.62 8.26 25.10
C ASN A 116 -6.94 7.62 25.57
N SER A 117 -8.10 8.28 25.44
CA SER A 117 -9.36 7.80 26.08
C SER A 117 -10.37 7.14 25.15
N SER A 118 -10.23 7.21 23.83
CA SER A 118 -11.28 6.69 22.94
C SER A 118 -10.75 6.14 21.63
N GLY A 119 -10.12 4.96 21.63
CA GLY A 119 -9.88 4.17 20.40
C GLY A 119 -8.99 4.82 19.31
N VAL A 120 -8.57 6.07 19.45
CA VAL A 120 -7.72 6.83 18.51
C VAL A 120 -6.33 6.23 18.46
N GLN A 121 -5.81 5.77 19.61
CA GLN A 121 -4.55 5.02 19.68
C GLN A 121 -4.64 3.69 18.90
N CYS A 122 -5.79 3.02 18.92
CA CYS A 122 -6.04 1.82 18.10
C CYS A 122 -6.21 2.14 16.60
N ILE A 123 -6.81 3.27 16.24
CA ILE A 123 -6.97 3.71 14.84
C ILE A 123 -5.61 4.11 14.26
N LEU A 124 -4.79 4.84 15.00
CA LEU A 124 -3.45 5.23 14.55
C LEU A 124 -2.49 4.04 14.52
N CYS A 125 -2.62 3.06 15.42
CA CYS A 125 -1.95 1.76 15.29
C CYS A 125 -2.38 1.00 14.02
N LYS A 126 -3.68 0.99 13.68
CA LYS A 126 -4.19 0.40 12.43
C LYS A 126 -3.70 1.13 11.17
N ILE A 127 -3.73 2.46 11.17
CA ILE A 127 -3.21 3.28 10.05
C ILE A 127 -1.70 3.08 9.90
N LYS A 128 -0.97 2.95 11.01
CA LYS A 128 0.47 2.67 10.99
C LYS A 128 0.77 1.29 10.40
N GLU A 129 -0.03 0.25 10.68
CA GLU A 129 0.09 -1.04 9.98
C GLU A 129 -0.19 -0.92 8.47
N THR A 130 -1.26 -0.21 8.07
CA THR A 130 -1.61 -0.07 6.64
C THR A 130 -0.58 0.76 5.87
N LEU A 131 -0.10 1.88 6.43
CA LEU A 131 0.89 2.74 5.78
C LEU A 131 2.30 2.15 5.78
N ILE A 132 2.70 1.36 6.78
CA ILE A 132 4.02 0.71 6.82
C ILE A 132 4.10 -0.45 5.81
N TYR A 133 3.00 -1.15 5.52
CA TYR A 133 3.01 -2.19 4.50
C TYR A 133 3.07 -1.63 3.07
N ASP A 134 2.44 -0.49 2.78
CA ASP A 134 2.66 0.25 1.53
C ASP A 134 4.10 0.83 1.45
N TYR A 135 4.67 1.26 2.60
CA TYR A 135 6.02 1.85 2.69
C TYR A 135 7.15 0.87 2.36
N LYS A 136 7.00 -0.44 2.64
CA LYS A 136 8.08 -1.43 2.43
C LYS A 136 8.31 -1.81 0.96
N ILE A 137 7.38 -1.48 0.08
CA ILE A 137 7.43 -1.84 -1.36
C ILE A 137 7.94 -0.67 -2.22
N HIS A 138 7.95 0.56 -1.71
CA HIS A 138 8.16 1.79 -2.49
C HIS A 138 9.38 2.65 -2.09
N ARG A 139 10.50 2.06 -1.64
CA ARG A 139 11.80 2.77 -1.53
C ARG A 139 12.44 2.73 -2.93
N THR A 140 12.61 3.82 -3.66
CA THR A 140 13.64 4.86 -3.46
C THR A 140 13.30 6.15 -4.24
N SER A 141 13.17 7.30 -3.56
CA SER A 141 13.67 8.63 -4.03
C SER A 141 13.04 9.83 -3.27
N PHE A 142 11.83 9.71 -2.72
CA PHE A 142 11.10 10.93 -2.29
C PHE A 142 11.43 11.40 -0.85
N PHE A 143 11.78 10.50 0.06
CA PHE A 143 11.91 10.85 1.49
C PHE A 143 13.25 11.48 1.90
N ASN A 144 14.32 11.30 1.12
CA ASN A 144 15.64 11.83 1.47
C ASN A 144 15.76 13.36 1.31
N SER A 145 14.83 14.04 0.61
CA SER A 145 14.88 15.50 0.50
C SER A 145 14.07 16.23 1.57
N PHE A 146 13.21 15.53 2.32
CA PHE A 146 12.33 16.18 3.30
C PHE A 146 12.92 16.20 4.74
N PHE A 147 13.81 15.26 5.07
CA PHE A 147 14.35 15.12 6.44
C PHE A 147 15.80 15.58 6.63
N THR A 148 16.52 15.98 5.58
CA THR A 148 17.95 16.35 5.71
C THR A 148 18.21 17.80 6.11
N ASN A 149 17.19 18.67 6.23
CA ASN A 149 17.38 20.10 6.54
C ASN A 149 16.73 20.58 7.86
N ARG A 150 16.45 19.69 8.81
CA ARG A 150 16.15 20.11 10.19
C ARG A 150 17.09 19.43 11.17
N THR A 151 18.35 19.86 11.16
CA THR A 151 19.14 19.85 12.39
C THR A 151 18.47 20.83 13.35
N PHE A 152 17.69 20.30 14.28
CA PHE A 152 17.29 21.03 15.49
C PHE A 152 18.58 21.31 16.28
N THR A 153 19.08 22.53 16.19
CA THR A 153 20.00 23.07 17.20
C THR A 153 19.15 23.73 18.27
N THR A 154 18.97 23.00 19.37
CA THR A 154 18.53 23.55 20.65
C THR A 154 19.73 24.17 21.35
N THR A 155 19.73 25.51 21.46
CA THR A 155 20.33 26.30 22.54
C THR A 155 19.66 27.66 22.54
#